data_AF-X1GDU6-F1
#
_entry.id   AF-X1GDU6-F1
#
_cell.length_a   1.000
_cell.length_b   1.000
_cell.length_c   1.000
_cell.angle_alpha   90.00
_cell.angle_beta   90.00
_cell.angle_gamma   90.00
#
_symmetry.space_group_name_H-M   'P 1'
#
loop_
_entity.id
_entity.type
_entity.pdbx_description
1 polymer ?
#
loop_
_entity_poly.entity_id
_entity_poly.type
_entity_poly.pdbx_seq_one_letter_code
_entity_poly.pdbx_strand_id
1 'polypeptide(L)'
;LIDLIEMTEQTGGDATQLRELLELVENDAQQHGASNHLKEKLSDEEYLAEKRDQSHVEHGTDLECMICHQKFDQLISGTCEVCFKEWMLSTRKRG
;
A
#
# COMPACT_ATOMS: atom_id res chain seq x y z
N LEU A 1 -4.97 -12.55 20.08
CA LEU A 1 -3.93 -13.56 20.43
C LEU A 1 -3.71 -13.62 21.94
N ILE A 2 -3.59 -12.46 22.62
CA ILE A 2 -3.45 -12.38 24.08
C ILE A 2 -4.58 -13.12 24.82
N ASP A 3 -5.85 -12.86 24.49
CA ASP A 3 -7.00 -13.53 25.14
C ASP A 3 -6.99 -15.07 24.97
N LEU A 4 -6.42 -15.57 23.87
CA LEU A 4 -6.32 -17.01 23.58
C LEU A 4 -5.19 -17.68 24.38
N ILE A 5 -4.09 -16.96 24.61
CA ILE A 5 -2.98 -17.41 25.47
C ILE A 5 -3.51 -17.55 26.90
N GLU A 6 -4.20 -16.53 27.41
CA GLU A 6 -4.73 -16.53 28.77
C GLU A 6 -5.74 -17.68 29.00
N MET A 7 -6.65 -17.93 28.06
CA MET A 7 -7.58 -19.06 28.14
C MET A 7 -6.88 -20.43 28.10
N THR A 8 -5.81 -20.57 27.31
CA THR A 8 -5.05 -21.82 27.19
C THR A 8 -4.32 -22.14 28.49
N GLU A 9 -3.73 -21.13 29.13
CA GLU A 9 -3.04 -21.32 30.42
C GLU A 9 -3.99 -21.52 31.59
N GLN A 10 -5.15 -20.85 31.58
CA GLN A 10 -6.21 -21.07 32.59
C GLN A 10 -6.78 -22.49 32.54
N THR A 11 -6.71 -23.16 31.39
CA THR A 11 -7.09 -24.56 31.24
C THR A 11 -5.92 -25.54 31.48
N GLY A 12 -4.76 -25.03 31.91
CA GLY A 12 -3.55 -25.82 32.20
C GLY A 12 -2.76 -26.24 30.96
N GLY A 13 -3.09 -25.69 29.79
CA GLY A 13 -2.38 -25.93 28.53
C GLY A 13 -1.13 -25.05 28.41
N ASP A 14 -0.15 -25.55 27.66
CA ASP A 14 1.07 -24.81 27.35
C ASP A 14 0.84 -23.88 26.14
N ALA A 15 0.93 -22.57 26.38
CA ALA A 15 0.74 -21.54 25.37
C ALA A 15 2.06 -21.03 24.74
N THR A 16 3.18 -21.74 24.91
CA THR A 16 4.50 -21.33 24.41
C THR A 16 4.49 -21.03 22.90
N GLN A 17 3.88 -21.90 22.08
CA GLN A 17 3.78 -21.68 20.63
C GLN A 17 2.94 -20.45 20.26
N LEU A 18 1.92 -20.13 21.05
CA LEU A 18 1.08 -18.94 20.83
C LEU A 18 1.82 -17.65 21.19
N ARG A 19 2.70 -17.69 22.19
CA ARG A 19 3.60 -16.58 22.54
C ARG A 19 4.65 -16.34 21.46
N GLU A 20 5.28 -17.41 20.97
CA GLU A 20 6.24 -17.32 19.86
C GLU A 20 5.59 -16.73 18.60
N LEU A 21 4.35 -17.13 18.29
CA LEU A 21 3.57 -16.55 17.20
C LEU A 21 3.25 -15.06 17.42
N LEU A 22 2.92 -14.66 18.65
CA LEU A 22 2.67 -13.26 18.97
C LEU A 22 3.95 -12.42 18.79
N GLU A 23 5.08 -12.91 19.30
CA GLU A 23 6.38 -12.25 19.19
C GLU A 23 6.87 -12.17 17.73
N LEU A 24 6.58 -13.18 16.90
CA LEU A 24 6.82 -13.12 15.46
C LEU A 24 5.99 -12.05 14.76
N VAL A 25 4.70 -11.91 15.12
CA VAL A 25 3.82 -10.87 14.56
C VAL A 25 4.27 -9.48 15.00
N GLU A 26 4.69 -9.32 16.26
CA GLU A 26 5.20 -8.05 16.79
C GLU A 26 6.54 -7.66 16.16
N ASN A 27 7.46 -8.62 16.00
CA ASN A 27 8.75 -8.40 15.34
C ASN A 27 8.60 -8.14 13.83
N ASP A 28 7.68 -8.83 13.14
CA ASP A 28 7.39 -8.57 11.73
C ASP A 28 6.82 -7.15 11.55
N ALA A 29 5.95 -6.69 12.45
CA ALA A 29 5.44 -5.32 12.45
C ALA A 29 6.52 -4.24 12.69
N GLN A 30 7.59 -4.58 13.44
CA GLN A 30 8.72 -3.69 13.71
C GLN A 30 9.78 -3.70 12.60
N GLN A 31 10.05 -4.85 11.97
CA GLN A 31 11.07 -5.00 10.93
C GLN A 31 10.54 -4.70 9.52
N HIS A 32 9.27 -4.99 9.26
CA HIS A 32 8.54 -4.60 8.06
C HIS A 32 7.48 -3.58 8.44
N GLY A 33 7.92 -2.32 8.63
CA GLY A 33 7.07 -1.22 9.11
C GLY A 33 5.61 -1.36 8.70
N ALA A 34 4.75 -1.66 9.67
CA ALA A 34 3.29 -1.57 9.58
C ALA A 34 2.66 -2.19 8.31
N SER A 35 3.09 -3.39 7.89
CA SER A 35 2.41 -4.08 6.79
C SER A 35 1.11 -4.75 7.27
N ASN A 36 -0.01 -4.02 7.14
CA ASN A 36 -1.40 -4.51 7.07
C ASN A 36 -2.16 -4.85 8.36
N HIS A 37 -2.57 -3.86 9.17
CA HIS A 37 -3.89 -4.02 9.85
C HIS A 37 -4.69 -2.76 10.16
N LEU A 38 -4.12 -1.57 9.92
CA LEU A 38 -4.87 -0.33 9.78
C LEU A 38 -4.39 0.32 8.48
N LYS A 39 -4.97 -0.08 7.35
CA LYS A 39 -4.88 0.78 6.16
C LYS A 39 -5.68 2.02 6.51
N GLU A 40 -5.03 3.01 7.12
CA GLU A 40 -5.51 4.38 7.06
C GLU A 40 -5.95 4.62 5.62
N LYS A 41 -7.20 5.04 5.44
CA LYS A 41 -7.69 5.37 4.11
C LYS A 41 -6.84 6.56 3.66
N LEU A 42 -5.77 6.29 2.90
CA LEU A 42 -4.92 7.33 2.31
C LEU A 42 -5.82 8.38 1.68
N SER A 43 -5.54 9.66 1.87
CA SER A 43 -6.18 10.69 1.06
C SER A 43 -5.93 10.42 -0.43
N ASP A 44 -6.75 11.00 -1.31
CA ASP A 44 -6.54 10.85 -2.75
C ASP A 44 -5.13 11.33 -3.16
N GLU A 45 -4.64 12.41 -2.55
CA GLU A 45 -3.28 12.93 -2.80
C GLU A 45 -2.19 11.97 -2.33
N GLU A 46 -2.30 11.39 -1.14
CA GLU A 46 -1.33 10.41 -0.63
C GLU A 46 -1.31 9.13 -1.48
N TYR A 47 -2.49 8.65 -1.89
CA TYR A 47 -2.61 7.51 -2.78
C TYR A 47 -1.97 7.79 -4.15
N LEU A 48 -2.19 8.99 -4.70
CA LEU A 48 -1.61 9.39 -5.97
C LEU A 48 -0.08 9.56 -5.88
N ALA A 49 0.44 10.09 -4.78
CA ALA A 49 1.87 10.18 -4.54
C ALA A 49 2.51 8.78 -4.47
N GLU A 50 1.92 7.86 -3.70
CA GLU A 50 2.40 6.48 -3.61
C GLU A 50 2.42 5.78 -4.97
N LYS A 51 1.36 5.95 -5.77
CA LYS A 51 1.26 5.34 -7.09
C LYS A 51 2.22 5.97 -8.10
N ARG A 52 2.48 7.27 -7.98
CA ARG A 52 3.49 7.95 -8.80
C ARG A 52 4.89 7.42 -8.50
N ASP A 53 5.24 7.24 -7.22
CA ASP A 53 6.55 6.73 -6.81
C ASP A 53 6.79 5.29 -7.31
N GLN A 54 5.72 4.52 -7.51
CA GLN A 54 5.77 3.17 -8.08
C GLN A 54 5.74 3.15 -9.62
N SER A 55 5.52 4.29 -10.26
CA SER A 55 5.33 4.39 -11.71
C SER A 55 6.61 4.81 -12.43
N HIS A 56 6.76 4.37 -13.67
CA HIS A 56 7.84 4.84 -14.52
C HIS A 56 7.55 6.27 -14.98
N VAL A 57 8.52 7.17 -14.80
CA VAL A 57 8.42 8.56 -15.24
C VAL A 57 9.36 8.79 -16.41
N GLU A 58 8.78 9.08 -17.56
CA GLU A 58 9.47 9.40 -18.80
C GLU A 58 9.60 10.91 -18.93
N HIS A 59 10.80 11.37 -19.30
CA HIS A 59 11.09 12.77 -19.58
C HIS A 59 11.58 12.90 -21.01
N GLY A 60 11.09 13.89 -21.74
CA GLY A 60 11.47 14.11 -23.12
C GLY A 60 10.67 15.24 -23.74
N THR A 61 11.17 15.83 -24.82
CA THR A 61 10.42 16.84 -25.56
C THR A 61 9.35 16.16 -26.41
N ASP A 62 8.12 16.69 -26.38
CA ASP A 62 7.05 16.30 -27.31
C ASP A 62 6.51 14.87 -27.13
N LEU A 63 6.51 14.34 -25.90
CA LEU A 63 5.94 13.03 -25.59
C LEU A 63 4.42 13.06 -25.69
N GLU A 64 3.82 12.08 -26.37
CA GLU A 64 2.36 12.02 -26.56
C GLU A 64 1.68 11.13 -25.52
N CYS A 65 0.72 11.68 -24.78
CA CYS A 65 -0.10 10.91 -23.84
C CYS A 65 -0.95 9.88 -24.59
N MET A 66 -0.88 8.61 -24.20
CA MET A 66 -1.61 7.52 -24.87
C MET A 66 -3.15 7.57 -24.71
N ILE A 67 -3.68 8.44 -23.83
CA ILE A 67 -5.11 8.56 -23.56
C ILE A 67 -5.71 9.77 -24.27
N CYS A 68 -5.13 10.96 -24.07
CA CYS A 68 -5.67 12.20 -24.61
C CYS A 68 -4.97 12.68 -25.88
N HIS A 69 -3.89 12.01 -26.32
CA HIS A 69 -3.11 12.33 -27.52
C HIS A 69 -2.52 13.76 -27.53
N GLN A 70 -2.45 14.42 -26.38
CA GLN A 70 -1.77 15.69 -26.23
C GLN A 70 -0.29 15.49 -25.91
N LYS A 71 0.52 16.51 -26.23
CA LYS A 71 1.97 16.51 -26.06
C LYS A 71 2.37 17.11 -24.71
N PHE A 72 3.30 16.47 -24.04
CA PHE A 72 3.82 16.85 -22.73
C PHE A 72 5.33 16.63 -22.67
N ASP A 73 6.00 17.33 -21.75
CA ASP A 73 7.44 17.15 -21.53
C ASP A 73 7.76 15.97 -20.59
N GLN A 74 6.72 15.40 -19.99
CA GLN A 74 6.79 14.32 -19.02
C GLN A 74 5.55 13.44 -19.12
N LEU A 75 5.75 12.13 -19.08
CA LEU A 75 4.69 11.14 -18.95
C LEU A 75 4.93 10.23 -17.75
N ILE A 76 3.85 9.80 -17.11
CA ILE A 76 3.81 8.80 -16.05
C ILE A 76 3.17 7.55 -16.65
N SER A 77 3.95 6.49 -16.80
CA SER A 77 3.53 5.23 -17.42
C SER A 77 2.84 5.44 -18.77
N GLY A 78 3.42 6.28 -19.64
CA GLY A 78 2.88 6.62 -20.96
C GLY A 78 1.66 7.56 -20.97
N THR A 79 1.28 8.13 -19.83
CA THR A 79 0.12 9.02 -19.71
C THR A 79 0.49 10.36 -19.09
N CYS A 80 -0.26 11.42 -19.41
CA CYS A 80 -0.06 12.70 -18.73
C CYS A 80 -0.54 12.65 -17.28
N GLU A 81 -0.06 13.59 -16.47
CA GLU A 81 -0.42 13.75 -15.06
C GLU A 81 -1.93 13.69 -14.79
N VAL A 82 -2.75 14.32 -15.65
CA VAL A 82 -4.21 14.36 -15.49
C VAL A 82 -4.83 12.99 -15.74
N CYS A 83 -4.51 12.36 -16.87
CA CYS A 83 -5.05 11.04 -17.20
C CYS A 83 -4.56 9.96 -16.24
N PHE A 84 -3.32 10.06 -15.77
CA PHE A 84 -2.77 9.19 -14.73
C PHE A 84 -3.59 9.28 -13.44
N LYS A 85 -3.87 10.51 -12.96
CA LYS A 85 -4.66 10.73 -11.75
C LYS A 85 -6.07 10.14 -11.86
N GLU A 86 -6.77 10.43 -12.95
CA GLU A 86 -8.12 9.90 -13.19
C GLU A 86 -8.12 8.37 -13.21
N TRP A 87 -7.17 7.77 -13.91
CA TRP A 87 -7.04 6.32 -13.99
C TRP A 87 -6.73 5.71 -12.62
N MET A 88 -5.73 6.22 -11.89
CA MET A 88 -5.37 5.72 -10.56
C MET A 88 -6.54 5.82 -9.58
N LEU A 89 -7.23 6.96 -9.54
CA LEU A 89 -8.39 7.14 -8.66
C LEU A 89 -9.56 6.22 -9.04
N SER A 90 -9.74 5.90 -10.33
CA SER A 90 -10.77 4.95 -10.77
C SER A 90 -10.50 3.50 -10.32
N THR A 91 -9.23 3.11 -10.18
CA THR A 91 -8.82 1.76 -9.74
C THR A 91 -8.76 1.61 -8.23
N ARG A 92 -8.84 2.73 -7.49
CA ARG A 92 -8.84 2.74 -6.04
C ARG A 92 -10.06 1.99 -5.52
N LYS A 93 -9.84 0.89 -4.78
CA LYS A 93 -10.92 0.18 -4.08
C LYS A 93 -11.57 1.13 -3.06
N ARG A 94 -12.85 1.45 -3.26
CA ARG A 94 -13.68 2.12 -2.26
C ARG A 94 -13.98 1.11 -1.15
N GLY A 95 -13.19 1.13 -0.10
CA GLY A 95 -13.45 0.37 1.14
C GLY A 95 -14.50 1.03 2.01
#